data_AF-A0A2T6ZF04-F1
#
_entry.id   AF-A0A2T6ZF04-F1
#
_cell.length_a   1.000
_cell.length_b   1.000
_cell.length_c   1.000
_cell.angle_alpha   90.00
_cell.angle_beta   90.00
_cell.angle_gamma   90.00
#
_symmetry.space_group_name_H-M   'P 1'
#
loop_
_entity.id
_entity.type
_entity.pdbx_description
1 polymer ?
#
loop_
_entity_poly.entity_id
_entity_poly.type
_entity_poly.pdbx_seq_one_letter_code
_entity_poly.pdbx_strand_id
1 'polypeptide(L)'
;MVVGLIYNNVDGCSDPYRELDMVKKSLWEAIPHVAPIQTGALAGNTVYTNPSSEPLLSSFQNMEATIKQLVETTNALKKSSDIHEQNTATLQTRYAALEKTSAALEKKSAALEKTSAALEKKSNTHEQRANTHEQRANHQQDELNALRPLKDTAIGIRERFLAGFLEGQAAGQIILGNRAVIEIGNKIAHEGDIVTDISLLKNRMIGYPTAFRRLYGLRWEDAITLLASPHMIEVMNCRATRIANGGREDQWRAQFNELLQWTRTATPEEISSFNANYSRFPYQKGLFRLLTSNPPPRPHRAVH
;
A
#
# COMPACT_ATOMS: atom_id res chain seq x y z
N MET A 1 97.93 -35.39 -7.51
CA MET A 1 96.61 -35.14 -8.13
C MET A 1 96.45 -33.63 -8.23
N VAL A 2 96.52 -33.05 -9.44
CA VAL A 2 96.32 -31.61 -9.63
C VAL A 2 94.83 -31.35 -9.54
N VAL A 3 94.38 -30.66 -8.51
CA VAL A 3 92.98 -30.23 -8.38
C VAL A 3 92.85 -28.93 -9.19
N GLY A 4 92.35 -29.04 -10.42
CA GLY A 4 91.95 -27.89 -11.21
C GLY A 4 90.58 -27.41 -10.76
N LEU A 5 90.47 -26.14 -10.36
CA LEU A 5 89.19 -25.54 -9.99
C LEU A 5 88.48 -25.09 -11.28
N ILE A 6 87.42 -25.78 -11.65
CA ILE A 6 86.59 -25.40 -12.81
C ILE A 6 85.47 -24.50 -12.27
N TYR A 7 85.57 -23.20 -12.54
CA TYR A 7 84.53 -22.23 -12.21
C TYR A 7 83.59 -22.09 -13.41
N ASN A 8 82.34 -22.53 -13.26
CA ASN A 8 81.29 -22.30 -14.24
C ASN A 8 80.43 -21.11 -13.78
N ASN A 9 80.15 -20.17 -14.68
CA ASN A 9 79.20 -19.09 -14.42
C ASN A 9 77.83 -19.70 -14.08
N VAL A 10 77.29 -19.36 -12.91
CA VAL A 10 75.95 -19.77 -12.50
C VAL A 10 74.96 -18.70 -12.98
N ASP A 11 74.00 -19.09 -13.82
CA ASP A 11 72.96 -18.16 -14.30
C ASP A 11 72.14 -17.65 -13.11
N GLY A 12 72.13 -16.32 -12.92
CA GLY A 12 71.37 -15.65 -11.86
C GLY A 12 72.19 -14.79 -10.88
N CYS A 13 73.53 -14.80 -10.95
CA CYS A 13 74.34 -13.89 -10.14
C CYS A 13 74.36 -12.46 -10.73
N SER A 14 73.95 -11.47 -9.95
CA SER A 14 73.93 -10.07 -10.37
C SER A 14 75.32 -9.41 -10.45
N ASP A 15 76.36 -10.02 -9.87
CA ASP A 15 77.75 -9.54 -9.95
C ASP A 15 78.76 -10.69 -9.83
N PRO A 16 79.18 -11.29 -10.97
CA PRO A 16 80.07 -12.45 -10.99
C PRO A 16 81.49 -12.12 -10.50
N TYR A 17 81.92 -10.86 -10.53
CA TYR A 17 83.25 -10.47 -10.05
C TYR A 17 83.29 -10.46 -8.53
N ARG A 18 82.24 -9.98 -7.88
CA ARG A 18 82.13 -10.01 -6.42
C ARG A 18 82.03 -11.43 -5.88
N GLU A 19 81.30 -12.32 -6.55
CA GLU A 19 81.26 -13.74 -6.19
C GLU A 19 82.62 -14.40 -6.37
N LEU A 20 83.29 -14.19 -7.50
CA LEU A 20 84.63 -14.73 -7.74
C LEU A 20 85.65 -14.21 -6.71
N ASP A 21 85.55 -12.93 -6.33
CA ASP A 21 86.42 -12.34 -5.32
C ASP A 21 86.14 -12.92 -3.92
N MET A 22 84.87 -13.14 -3.57
CA MET A 22 84.50 -13.84 -2.34
C MET A 22 84.98 -15.29 -2.33
N VAL A 23 84.88 -16.02 -3.44
CA VAL A 23 85.40 -17.40 -3.56
C VAL A 23 86.92 -17.42 -3.45
N LYS A 24 87.62 -16.50 -4.13
CA LYS A 24 89.07 -16.36 -4.04
C LYS A 24 89.51 -16.03 -2.62
N LYS A 25 88.79 -15.14 -1.93
CA LYS A 25 89.07 -14.75 -0.55
C LYS A 25 88.84 -15.92 0.42
N SER A 26 87.73 -16.64 0.30
CA SER A 26 87.45 -17.84 1.11
C SER A 26 88.47 -18.96 0.86
N LEU A 27 88.92 -19.14 -0.38
CA LEU A 27 90.00 -20.08 -0.71
C LEU A 27 91.32 -19.64 -0.07
N TRP A 28 91.65 -18.35 -0.15
CA TRP A 28 92.84 -17.78 0.49
C TRP A 28 92.82 -17.92 2.02
N GLU A 29 91.65 -17.78 2.64
CA GLU A 29 91.46 -17.98 4.08
C GLU A 29 91.55 -19.48 4.46
N ALA A 30 91.28 -20.42 3.54
CA ALA A 30 91.42 -21.85 3.76
C ALA A 30 92.85 -22.40 3.55
N ILE A 31 93.68 -21.72 2.73
CA ILE A 31 95.06 -22.15 2.40
C ILE A 31 96.01 -22.31 3.62
N PRO A 32 95.96 -21.49 4.70
CA PRO A 32 96.79 -21.69 5.90
C PRO A 32 96.54 -23.03 6.59
N HIS A 33 95.39 -23.66 6.33
CA HIS A 33 95.03 -25.00 6.81
C HIS A 33 95.39 -26.07 5.79
N VAL A 34 96.49 -25.93 5.06
CA VAL A 34 96.99 -26.98 4.17
C VAL A 34 98.50 -27.06 4.33
N ALA A 35 98.96 -28.00 5.17
CA ALA A 35 100.37 -28.15 5.47
C ALA A 35 101.02 -29.11 4.45
N PRO A 36 102.21 -28.79 3.91
CA PRO A 36 102.96 -29.72 3.08
C PRO A 36 103.54 -30.86 3.93
N ILE A 37 103.25 -32.11 3.59
CA ILE A 37 103.86 -33.30 4.22
C ILE A 37 104.84 -33.94 3.23
N GLN A 38 106.09 -34.13 3.64
CA GLN A 38 107.07 -34.85 2.84
C GLN A 38 106.87 -36.36 3.01
N THR A 39 106.39 -37.03 1.97
CA THR A 39 106.33 -38.49 1.93
C THR A 39 107.70 -39.04 1.51
N GLY A 40 108.29 -39.88 2.35
CA GLY A 40 109.66 -40.36 2.18
C GLY A 40 109.91 -41.15 0.90
N ALA A 41 111.03 -40.80 0.25
CA ALA A 41 111.84 -41.60 -0.67
C ALA A 41 111.18 -42.13 -1.95
N LEU A 42 110.92 -41.22 -2.91
CA LEU A 42 111.50 -41.22 -4.27
C LEU A 42 110.76 -40.16 -5.13
N ALA A 43 111.51 -39.16 -5.58
CA ALA A 43 111.15 -38.12 -6.55
C ALA A 43 109.95 -37.18 -6.21
N GLY A 44 110.26 -36.09 -5.49
CA GLY A 44 109.85 -34.72 -5.89
C GLY A 44 108.38 -34.28 -5.79
N ASN A 45 107.46 -35.09 -5.27
CA ASN A 45 106.06 -34.68 -5.16
C ASN A 45 105.71 -34.18 -3.75
N THR A 46 105.48 -32.87 -3.60
CA THR A 46 104.91 -32.28 -2.39
C THR A 46 103.42 -32.64 -2.32
N VAL A 47 103.03 -33.41 -1.30
CA VAL A 47 101.63 -33.72 -1.03
C VAL A 47 101.12 -32.80 0.06
N TYR A 48 100.01 -32.14 -0.22
CA TYR A 48 99.37 -31.17 0.67
C TYR A 48 98.24 -31.87 1.43
N THR A 49 98.28 -31.85 2.77
CA THR A 49 97.25 -32.49 3.61
C THR A 49 96.61 -31.46 4.54
N ASN A 50 95.31 -31.58 4.77
CA ASN A 50 94.57 -30.77 5.74
C ASN A 50 95.11 -31.08 7.18
N PRO A 51 95.57 -30.10 7.98
CA PRO A 51 96.07 -30.26 9.33
C PRO A 51 94.96 -30.40 10.37
N SER A 52 93.69 -30.26 9.99
CA SER A 52 92.59 -30.69 10.85
C SER A 52 92.70 -32.20 11.05
N SER A 53 92.91 -32.64 12.29
CA SER A 53 92.90 -34.04 12.70
C SER A 53 91.53 -34.71 12.56
N GLU A 54 90.51 -34.00 12.07
CA GLU A 54 89.27 -34.61 11.66
C GLU A 54 89.47 -35.35 10.33
N PRO A 55 89.15 -36.65 10.27
CA PRO A 55 89.12 -37.38 9.02
C PRO A 55 88.24 -36.64 8.00
N LEU A 56 88.65 -36.57 6.73
CA LEU A 56 87.84 -36.06 5.60
C LEU A 56 86.39 -36.60 5.64
N LEU A 57 86.24 -37.83 6.13
CA LEU A 57 84.96 -38.49 6.37
C LEU A 57 84.05 -37.73 7.35
N SER A 58 84.57 -37.17 8.43
CA SER A 58 83.80 -36.38 9.41
C SER A 58 83.31 -35.06 8.82
N SER A 59 84.13 -34.42 7.97
CA SER A 59 83.70 -33.23 7.23
C SER A 59 82.55 -33.52 6.26
N PHE A 60 82.62 -34.64 5.52
CA PHE A 60 81.53 -35.08 4.66
C PHE A 60 80.25 -35.40 5.44
N GLN A 61 80.37 -36.07 6.59
CA GLN A 61 79.23 -36.36 7.47
C GLN A 61 78.58 -35.08 8.01
N ASN A 62 79.38 -34.07 8.39
CA ASN A 62 78.88 -32.77 8.83
C ASN A 62 78.18 -32.01 7.70
N MET A 63 78.72 -32.05 6.48
CA MET A 63 78.06 -31.46 5.30
C MET A 63 76.75 -32.17 4.98
N GLU A 64 76.71 -33.50 5.03
CA GLU A 64 75.49 -34.29 4.82
C GLU A 64 74.41 -33.94 5.85
N ALA A 65 74.77 -33.84 7.13
CA ALA A 65 73.86 -33.43 8.19
C ALA A 65 73.33 -32.00 7.98
N THR A 66 74.19 -31.07 7.57
CA THR A 66 73.83 -29.68 7.27
C THR A 66 72.89 -29.59 6.07
N ILE A 67 73.19 -30.32 4.99
CA ILE A 67 72.33 -30.38 3.80
C ILE A 67 70.96 -30.94 4.18
N LYS A 68 70.92 -32.00 4.99
CA LYS A 68 69.66 -32.58 5.47
C LYS A 68 68.84 -31.57 6.27
N GLN A 69 69.46 -30.85 7.20
CA GLN A 69 68.79 -29.78 7.95
C GLN A 69 68.28 -28.65 7.04
N LEU A 70 69.08 -28.22 6.06
CA LEU A 70 68.67 -27.18 5.10
C LEU A 70 67.47 -27.63 4.27
N VAL A 71 67.45 -28.88 3.79
CA VAL A 71 66.30 -29.45 3.08
C VAL A 71 65.06 -29.46 3.97
N GLU A 72 65.19 -29.88 5.23
CA GLU A 72 64.08 -29.87 6.21
C GLU A 72 63.54 -28.45 6.45
N THR A 73 64.42 -27.47 6.66
CA THR A 73 64.02 -26.05 6.83
C THR A 73 63.37 -25.46 5.59
N THR A 74 63.88 -25.77 4.40
CA THR A 74 63.32 -25.31 3.13
C THR A 74 61.91 -25.87 2.92
N ASN A 75 61.72 -27.15 3.23
CA ASN A 75 60.41 -27.79 3.17
C ASN A 75 59.42 -27.18 4.19
N ALA A 76 59.89 -26.85 5.39
CA ALA A 76 59.08 -26.17 6.40
C ALA A 76 58.67 -24.76 5.97
N LEU A 77 59.61 -23.97 5.42
CA LEU A 77 59.34 -22.64 4.88
C LEU A 77 58.35 -22.67 3.72
N LYS A 78 58.50 -23.63 2.80
CA LYS A 78 57.56 -23.82 1.68
C LYS A 78 56.15 -24.09 2.19
N LYS A 79 55.98 -25.01 3.15
CA LYS A 79 54.69 -25.26 3.80
C LYS A 79 54.11 -24.01 4.46
N SER A 80 54.94 -23.23 5.15
CA SER A 80 54.50 -21.98 5.79
C SER A 80 54.06 -20.94 4.75
N SER A 81 54.73 -20.85 3.61
CA SER A 81 54.37 -19.97 2.51
C SER A 81 53.01 -20.36 1.92
N ASP A 82 52.80 -21.65 1.64
CA ASP A 82 51.54 -22.16 1.11
C ASP A 82 50.35 -21.87 2.06
N ILE A 83 50.55 -22.04 3.37
CA ILE A 83 49.55 -21.69 4.39
C ILE A 83 49.27 -20.18 4.39
N HIS A 84 50.30 -19.34 4.28
CA HIS A 84 50.14 -17.89 4.23
C HIS A 84 49.31 -17.45 3.01
N GLU A 85 49.56 -18.03 1.84
CA GLU A 85 48.81 -17.75 0.61
C GLU A 85 47.35 -18.21 0.71
N GLN A 86 47.09 -19.38 1.32
CA GLN A 86 45.72 -19.83 1.59
C GLN A 86 44.98 -18.89 2.55
N ASN A 87 45.68 -18.38 3.57
CA ASN A 87 45.10 -17.43 4.53
C ASN A 87 44.78 -16.08 3.88
N THR A 88 45.64 -15.56 3.01
CA THR A 88 45.38 -14.29 2.31
C THR A 88 44.19 -14.42 1.35
N ALA A 89 44.09 -15.53 0.59
CA ALA A 89 42.93 -15.81 -0.25
C ALA A 89 41.63 -15.92 0.58
N THR A 90 41.70 -16.59 1.74
CA THR A 90 40.56 -16.69 2.67
C THR A 90 40.14 -15.33 3.23
N LEU A 91 41.09 -14.45 3.53
CA LEU A 91 40.77 -13.09 4.00
C LEU A 91 40.14 -12.24 2.89
N GLN A 92 40.66 -12.30 1.66
CA GLN A 92 40.11 -11.56 0.53
C GLN A 92 38.66 -11.97 0.24
N THR A 93 38.36 -13.27 0.27
CA THR A 93 36.99 -13.76 0.08
C THR A 93 36.05 -13.30 1.19
N ARG A 94 36.52 -13.25 2.45
CA ARG A 94 35.75 -12.69 3.59
C ARG A 94 35.49 -11.19 3.43
N TYR A 95 36.47 -10.41 2.99
CA TYR A 95 36.29 -8.98 2.74
C TYR A 95 35.26 -8.72 1.63
N ALA A 96 35.35 -9.44 0.51
CA ALA A 96 34.38 -9.31 -0.57
C ALA A 96 32.97 -9.73 -0.14
N ALA A 97 32.84 -10.73 0.73
CA ALA A 97 31.56 -11.10 1.32
C ALA A 97 31.02 -9.99 2.25
N LEU A 98 31.88 -9.41 3.09
CA LEU A 98 31.50 -8.34 4.01
C LEU A 98 31.02 -7.09 3.26
N GLU A 99 31.74 -6.69 2.21
CA GLU A 99 31.36 -5.55 1.36
C GLU A 99 29.98 -5.75 0.73
N LYS A 100 29.71 -6.96 0.20
CA LYS A 100 28.38 -7.31 -0.33
C LYS A 100 27.29 -7.22 0.74
N THR A 101 27.57 -7.68 1.97
CA THR A 101 26.60 -7.57 3.07
C THR A 101 26.35 -6.12 3.48
N SER A 102 27.38 -5.28 3.50
CA SER A 102 27.24 -3.84 3.80
C SER A 102 26.35 -3.14 2.78
N ALA A 103 26.62 -3.34 1.49
CA ALA A 103 25.82 -2.76 0.41
C ALA A 103 24.36 -3.24 0.44
N ALA A 104 24.11 -4.49 0.84
CA ALA A 104 22.75 -5.01 1.02
C ALA A 104 22.02 -4.35 2.20
N LEU A 105 22.73 -4.12 3.32
CA LEU A 105 22.18 -3.44 4.49
C LEU A 105 21.86 -1.97 4.21
N GLU A 106 22.72 -1.24 3.50
CA GLU A 106 22.45 0.14 3.09
C GLU A 106 21.20 0.25 2.21
N LYS A 107 21.05 -0.64 1.23
CA LYS A 107 19.84 -0.70 0.39
C LYS A 107 18.59 -0.96 1.23
N LYS A 108 18.68 -1.85 2.22
CA LYS A 108 17.58 -2.14 3.14
C LYS A 108 17.22 -0.93 4.01
N SER A 109 18.22 -0.21 4.51
CA SER A 109 18.01 1.02 5.30
C SER A 109 17.29 2.09 4.49
N ALA A 110 17.78 2.37 3.27
CA ALA A 110 17.15 3.35 2.38
C ALA A 110 15.71 2.97 1.99
N ALA A 111 15.42 1.67 1.86
CA ALA A 111 14.06 1.19 1.64
C ALA A 111 13.15 1.43 2.85
N LEU A 112 13.66 1.18 4.07
CA LEU A 112 12.91 1.42 5.32
C LEU A 112 12.65 2.92 5.58
N GLU A 113 13.60 3.79 5.25
CA GLU A 113 13.39 5.25 5.36
C GLU A 113 12.26 5.71 4.43
N LYS A 114 12.24 5.21 3.19
CA LYS A 114 11.16 5.51 2.23
C LYS A 114 9.80 5.02 2.70
N THR A 115 9.72 3.82 3.27
CA THR A 115 8.45 3.29 3.80
C THR A 115 7.98 4.09 5.02
N SER A 116 8.90 4.47 5.91
CA SER A 116 8.59 5.32 7.07
C SER A 116 8.01 6.67 6.64
N ALA A 117 8.66 7.36 5.70
CA ALA A 117 8.17 8.64 5.18
C ALA A 117 6.79 8.53 4.48
N ALA A 118 6.54 7.41 3.79
CA ALA A 118 5.23 7.15 3.19
C ALA A 118 4.13 6.92 4.24
N LEU A 119 4.45 6.20 5.32
CA LEU A 119 3.52 5.97 6.43
C LEU A 119 3.20 7.26 7.18
N GLU A 120 4.17 8.12 7.41
CA GLU A 120 3.97 9.42 8.06
C GLU A 120 3.02 10.32 7.24
N LYS A 121 3.22 10.41 5.92
CA LYS A 121 2.30 11.12 5.02
C LYS A 121 0.88 10.58 5.07
N LYS A 122 0.74 9.25 5.12
CA LYS A 122 -0.57 8.59 5.21
C LYS A 122 -1.24 8.90 6.54
N SER A 123 -0.49 8.90 7.65
CA SER A 123 -0.98 9.26 8.98
C SER A 123 -1.52 10.68 9.01
N ASN A 124 -0.74 11.65 8.52
CA ASN A 124 -1.16 13.06 8.47
C ASN A 124 -2.43 13.25 7.62
N THR A 125 -2.55 12.53 6.51
CA THR A 125 -3.76 12.55 5.68
C THR A 125 -4.98 11.99 6.42
N HIS A 126 -4.81 10.91 7.20
CA HIS A 126 -5.89 10.35 8.02
C HIS A 126 -6.33 11.32 9.12
N GLU A 127 -5.39 11.98 9.79
CA GLU A 127 -5.68 12.97 10.83
C GLU A 127 -6.45 14.18 10.26
N GLN A 128 -6.04 14.72 9.11
CA GLN A 128 -6.78 15.80 8.44
C GLN A 128 -8.21 15.40 8.07
N ARG A 129 -8.42 14.15 7.64
CA ARG A 129 -9.76 13.62 7.35
C ARG A 129 -10.59 13.52 8.63
N ALA A 130 -10.01 13.02 9.72
CA ALA A 130 -10.70 12.93 11.01
C ALA A 130 -11.18 14.31 11.47
N ASN A 131 -10.30 15.31 11.44
CA ASN A 131 -10.65 16.69 11.82
C ASN A 131 -11.75 17.27 10.92
N THR A 132 -11.70 17.00 9.61
CA THR A 132 -12.76 17.44 8.68
C THR A 132 -14.11 16.78 8.99
N HIS A 133 -14.10 15.49 9.34
CA HIS A 133 -15.32 14.77 9.74
C HIS A 133 -15.89 15.30 11.06
N GLU A 134 -15.04 15.59 12.03
CA GLU A 134 -15.45 16.19 13.31
C GLU A 134 -16.09 17.58 13.11
N GLN A 135 -15.47 18.44 12.28
CA GLN A 135 -16.03 19.74 11.93
C GLN A 135 -17.41 19.61 11.28
N ARG A 136 -17.59 18.65 10.35
CA ARG A 136 -18.89 18.39 9.72
C ARG A 136 -19.94 17.91 10.73
N ALA A 137 -19.56 17.03 11.64
CA ALA A 137 -20.46 16.54 12.68
C ALA A 137 -20.92 17.67 13.61
N ASN A 138 -20.00 18.53 14.03
CA ASN A 138 -20.32 19.71 14.84
C ASN A 138 -21.25 20.67 14.10
N HIS A 139 -20.97 20.96 12.83
CA HIS A 139 -21.84 21.80 12.01
C HIS A 139 -23.26 21.24 11.88
N GLN A 140 -23.39 19.93 11.61
CA GLN A 140 -24.70 19.26 11.55
C GLN A 140 -25.43 19.32 12.89
N GLN A 141 -24.70 19.18 14.00
CA GLN A 141 -25.27 19.30 15.34
C GLN A 141 -25.78 20.71 15.62
N ASP A 142 -25.07 21.75 15.18
CA ASP A 142 -25.49 23.14 15.29
C ASP A 142 -26.75 23.41 14.45
N GLU A 143 -26.82 22.89 13.22
CA GLU A 143 -28.04 22.97 12.40
C GLU A 143 -29.23 22.30 13.09
N LEU A 144 -29.05 21.10 13.66
CA LEU A 144 -30.11 20.42 14.41
C LEU A 144 -30.55 21.21 15.64
N ASN A 145 -29.61 21.84 16.35
CA ASN A 145 -29.92 22.70 17.50
C ASN A 145 -30.75 23.92 17.09
N ALA A 146 -30.42 24.54 15.95
CA ALA A 146 -31.16 25.67 15.38
C ALA A 146 -32.58 25.27 14.90
N LEU A 147 -32.72 24.07 14.33
CA LEU A 147 -34.00 23.56 13.81
C LEU A 147 -34.91 22.96 14.88
N ARG A 148 -34.38 22.56 16.04
CA ARG A 148 -35.14 21.89 17.11
C ARG A 148 -36.42 22.65 17.53
N PRO A 149 -36.44 23.99 17.70
CA PRO A 149 -37.66 24.72 18.05
C PRO A 149 -38.75 24.69 16.95
N LEU A 150 -38.37 24.46 15.69
CA LEU A 150 -39.32 24.43 14.56
C LEU A 150 -40.04 23.09 14.42
N LYS A 151 -39.59 22.06 15.14
CA LYS A 151 -40.12 20.70 15.08
C LYS A 151 -41.63 20.66 15.33
N ASP A 152 -42.10 21.27 16.42
CA ASP A 152 -43.51 21.21 16.80
C ASP A 152 -44.40 22.00 15.84
N THR A 153 -43.91 23.13 15.33
CA THR A 153 -44.58 23.90 14.28
C THR A 153 -44.74 23.09 12.99
N ALA A 154 -43.69 22.38 12.57
CA ALA A 154 -43.73 21.54 11.37
C ALA A 154 -44.73 20.37 11.53
N ILE A 155 -44.75 19.72 12.69
CA ILE A 155 -45.74 18.68 13.03
C ILE A 155 -47.15 19.26 12.93
N GLY A 156 -47.42 20.39 13.59
CA GLY A 156 -48.75 21.01 13.60
C GLY A 156 -49.22 21.48 12.22
N ILE A 157 -48.31 21.84 11.31
CA ILE A 157 -48.64 22.09 9.90
C ILE A 157 -49.09 20.79 9.22
N ARG A 158 -48.34 19.69 9.39
CA ARG A 158 -48.66 18.39 8.79
C ARG A 158 -49.94 17.77 9.36
N GLU A 159 -50.17 17.87 10.66
CA GLU A 159 -51.39 17.40 11.30
C GLU A 159 -52.62 18.12 10.76
N ARG A 160 -52.58 19.46 10.68
CA ARG A 160 -53.69 20.25 10.12
C ARG A 160 -53.94 19.92 8.66
N PHE A 161 -52.88 19.69 7.89
CA PHE A 161 -53.01 19.26 6.49
C PHE A 161 -53.77 17.93 6.37
N LEU A 162 -53.34 16.91 7.12
CA LEU A 162 -53.96 15.58 7.05
C LEU A 162 -55.39 15.57 7.61
N ALA A 163 -55.64 16.32 8.68
CA ALA A 163 -56.97 16.51 9.24
C ALA A 163 -57.91 17.20 8.24
N GLY A 164 -57.48 18.34 7.67
CA GLY A 164 -58.25 19.08 6.67
C GLY A 164 -58.52 18.29 5.40
N PHE A 165 -57.58 17.42 4.98
CA PHE A 165 -57.80 16.50 3.86
C PHE A 165 -58.94 15.52 4.12
N LEU A 166 -59.04 14.96 5.34
CA LEU A 166 -60.13 14.05 5.71
C LEU A 166 -61.47 14.79 5.84
N GLU A 167 -61.49 15.94 6.51
CA GLU A 167 -62.71 16.73 6.72
C GLU A 167 -63.30 17.28 5.42
N GLY A 168 -62.47 17.79 4.51
CA GLY A 168 -62.92 18.29 3.20
C GLY A 168 -63.54 17.20 2.31
N GLN A 169 -63.17 15.94 2.53
CA GLN A 169 -63.79 14.80 1.84
C GLN A 169 -65.13 14.39 2.47
N ALA A 170 -65.28 14.52 3.78
CA ALA A 170 -66.54 14.23 4.46
C ALA A 170 -67.62 15.28 4.18
N ALA A 171 -67.24 16.56 4.04
CA ALA A 171 -68.17 17.66 3.85
C ALA A 171 -68.60 17.90 2.38
N GLY A 172 -67.96 17.25 1.40
CA GLY A 172 -68.23 17.52 -0.03
C GLY A 172 -67.97 18.97 -0.48
N GLN A 173 -67.40 19.81 0.38
CA GLN A 173 -67.24 21.25 0.21
C GLN A 173 -65.80 21.64 0.54
N ILE A 174 -65.12 22.27 -0.42
CA ILE A 174 -63.83 22.92 -0.21
C ILE A 174 -64.12 24.21 0.55
N ILE A 175 -63.93 24.22 1.87
CA ILE A 175 -64.13 25.42 2.70
C ILE A 175 -63.11 26.48 2.24
N LEU A 176 -63.63 27.51 1.56
CA LEU A 176 -62.93 28.68 1.04
C LEU A 176 -62.55 29.68 2.15
N GLY A 177 -61.95 29.20 3.24
CA GLY A 177 -61.44 30.05 4.32
C GLY A 177 -60.00 30.48 4.03
N ASN A 178 -59.81 31.77 3.71
CA ASN A 178 -58.52 32.45 3.52
C ASN A 178 -57.51 31.76 2.57
N ARG A 179 -57.98 31.55 1.35
CA ARG A 179 -57.32 30.81 0.28
C ARG A 179 -55.89 31.25 -0.04
N ALA A 180 -55.51 32.53 0.12
CA ALA A 180 -54.19 33.02 -0.29
C ALA A 180 -53.06 32.71 0.72
N VAL A 181 -53.31 32.89 2.02
CA VAL A 181 -52.34 32.54 3.09
C VAL A 181 -52.26 31.03 3.24
N ILE A 182 -53.40 30.36 3.09
CA ILE A 182 -53.48 28.91 3.01
C ILE A 182 -52.80 28.44 1.72
N GLU A 183 -52.99 29.01 0.53
CA GLU A 183 -52.38 28.54 -0.73
C GLU A 183 -50.85 28.58 -0.75
N ILE A 184 -50.20 29.55 -0.10
CA ILE A 184 -48.74 29.61 -0.04
C ILE A 184 -48.18 28.60 0.96
N GLY A 185 -48.72 28.56 2.18
CA GLY A 185 -48.36 27.54 3.18
C GLY A 185 -48.72 26.12 2.73
N ASN A 186 -49.82 26.00 2.00
CA ASN A 186 -50.27 24.78 1.33
C ASN A 186 -49.36 24.43 0.17
N LYS A 187 -48.94 25.34 -0.71
CA LYS A 187 -48.01 25.00 -1.80
C LYS A 187 -46.72 24.42 -1.25
N ILE A 188 -46.21 24.99 -0.15
CA ILE A 188 -44.99 24.55 0.53
C ILE A 188 -45.22 23.22 1.30
N ALA A 189 -46.42 22.98 1.84
CA ALA A 189 -46.77 21.72 2.52
C ALA A 189 -47.27 20.61 1.57
N HIS A 190 -47.75 20.95 0.36
CA HIS A 190 -48.48 20.07 -0.56
C HIS A 190 -47.62 19.40 -1.63
N GLU A 191 -46.31 19.64 -1.66
CA GLU A 191 -45.39 18.81 -2.46
C GLU A 191 -45.20 17.41 -1.85
N GLY A 192 -46.22 16.89 -1.16
CA GLY A 192 -46.33 15.59 -0.52
C GLY A 192 -44.99 15.13 0.02
N ASP A 193 -44.56 15.53 1.22
CA ASP A 193 -43.26 15.09 1.70
C ASP A 193 -43.38 13.70 2.33
N ILE A 194 -43.37 12.66 1.49
CA ILE A 194 -43.58 11.29 1.97
C ILE A 194 -42.50 10.87 2.97
N VAL A 195 -41.27 11.37 2.84
CA VAL A 195 -40.16 11.03 3.74
C VAL A 195 -40.46 11.57 5.13
N THR A 196 -40.88 12.83 5.23
CA THR A 196 -41.29 13.44 6.49
C THR A 196 -42.54 12.77 7.05
N ASP A 197 -43.58 12.53 6.24
CA ASP A 197 -44.84 11.94 6.70
C ASP A 197 -44.68 10.50 7.21
N ILE A 198 -43.85 9.68 6.54
CA ILE A 198 -43.46 8.34 7.04
C ILE A 198 -42.72 8.47 8.36
N SER A 199 -41.77 9.40 8.46
CA SER A 199 -40.98 9.61 9.68
C SER A 199 -41.87 10.02 10.85
N LEU A 200 -42.84 10.90 10.62
CA LEU A 200 -43.80 11.34 11.63
C LEU A 200 -44.73 10.20 12.07
N LEU A 201 -45.27 9.40 11.13
CA LEU A 201 -46.12 8.25 11.45
C LEU A 201 -45.36 7.16 12.21
N LYS A 202 -44.15 6.82 11.75
CA LYS A 202 -43.29 5.80 12.37
C LYS A 202 -42.97 6.14 13.82
N ASN A 203 -42.71 7.42 14.11
CA ASN A 203 -42.42 7.91 15.45
C ASN A 203 -43.69 8.28 16.24
N ARG A 204 -44.89 7.94 15.74
CA ARG A 204 -46.19 8.24 16.37
C ARG A 204 -46.41 9.71 16.67
N MET A 205 -45.82 10.58 15.86
CA MET A 205 -45.94 12.04 16.00
C MET A 205 -47.17 12.59 15.30
N ILE A 206 -47.80 11.81 14.41
CA ILE A 206 -49.09 12.11 13.77
C ILE A 206 -49.96 10.85 13.73
N GLY A 207 -51.29 11.01 13.78
CA GLY A 207 -52.26 9.92 13.96
C GLY A 207 -53.14 9.59 12.74
N TYR A 208 -52.68 9.82 11.50
CA TYR A 208 -53.54 9.77 10.30
C TYR A 208 -53.11 8.72 9.24
N PRO A 209 -53.00 7.43 9.58
CA PRO A 209 -52.57 6.40 8.62
C PRO A 209 -53.53 6.23 7.43
N THR A 210 -54.83 6.47 7.64
CA THR A 210 -55.83 6.40 6.57
C THR A 210 -55.66 7.53 5.54
N ALA A 211 -55.39 8.76 6.00
CA ALA A 211 -55.12 9.91 5.14
C ALA A 211 -53.84 9.67 4.33
N PHE A 212 -52.78 9.20 4.99
CA PHE A 212 -51.53 8.81 4.35
C PHE A 212 -51.77 7.79 3.22
N ARG A 213 -52.49 6.69 3.53
CA ARG A 213 -52.78 5.65 2.53
C ARG A 213 -53.53 6.19 1.33
N ARG A 214 -54.47 7.11 1.55
CA ARG A 214 -55.26 7.70 0.47
C ARG A 214 -54.43 8.67 -0.39
N LEU A 215 -53.53 9.45 0.22
CA LEU A 215 -52.67 10.41 -0.47
C LEU A 215 -51.54 9.74 -1.26
N TYR A 216 -50.87 8.76 -0.66
CA TYR A 216 -49.69 8.11 -1.25
C TYR A 216 -50.01 6.78 -1.94
N GLY A 217 -51.20 6.22 -1.72
CA GLY A 217 -51.68 4.99 -2.36
C GLY A 217 -51.24 3.71 -1.66
N LEU A 218 -50.52 3.81 -0.54
CA LEU A 218 -49.86 2.71 0.17
C LEU A 218 -49.91 2.94 1.69
N ARG A 219 -49.81 1.87 2.47
CA ARG A 219 -49.57 2.03 3.92
C ARG A 219 -48.15 2.57 4.13
N TRP A 220 -47.94 3.34 5.20
CA TRP A 220 -46.63 3.94 5.46
C TRP A 220 -45.55 2.87 5.73
N GLU A 221 -45.94 1.74 6.29
CA GLU A 221 -45.08 0.56 6.50
C GLU A 221 -44.61 -0.07 5.19
N ASP A 222 -45.41 0.01 4.13
CA ASP A 222 -45.03 -0.50 2.81
C ASP A 222 -44.19 0.56 2.07
N ALA A 223 -44.54 1.83 2.22
CA ALA A 223 -43.85 2.94 1.58
C ALA A 223 -42.42 3.15 2.10
N ILE A 224 -42.13 2.82 3.37
CA ILE A 224 -40.77 2.92 3.92
C ILE A 224 -39.75 2.09 3.14
N THR A 225 -40.17 0.94 2.59
CA THR A 225 -39.31 0.05 1.80
C THR A 225 -38.92 0.67 0.45
N LEU A 226 -39.66 1.69 0.01
CA LEU A 226 -39.48 2.36 -1.27
C LEU A 226 -38.66 3.65 -1.15
N LEU A 227 -38.29 4.07 0.07
CA LEU A 227 -37.49 5.28 0.27
C LEU A 227 -36.06 5.16 -0.28
N ALA A 228 -35.59 3.94 -0.56
CA ALA A 228 -34.34 3.71 -1.28
C ALA A 228 -34.42 4.02 -2.79
N SER A 229 -35.62 4.27 -3.31
CA SER A 229 -35.91 4.48 -4.74
C SER A 229 -36.37 5.92 -5.01
N PRO A 230 -35.47 6.84 -5.42
CA PRO A 230 -35.80 8.27 -5.60
C PRO A 230 -36.99 8.52 -6.53
N HIS A 231 -37.13 7.73 -7.59
CA HIS A 231 -38.25 7.86 -8.53
C HIS A 231 -39.61 7.54 -7.89
N MET A 232 -39.65 6.62 -6.92
CA MET A 232 -40.89 6.32 -6.20
C MET A 232 -41.24 7.40 -5.20
N ILE A 233 -40.25 8.04 -4.56
CA ILE A 233 -40.48 9.22 -3.72
C ILE A 233 -41.19 10.29 -4.55
N GLU A 234 -40.63 10.65 -5.70
CA GLU A 234 -41.20 11.68 -6.59
C GLU A 234 -42.63 11.32 -7.05
N VAL A 235 -42.85 10.08 -7.51
CA VAL A 235 -44.17 9.62 -7.94
C VAL A 235 -45.21 9.66 -6.82
N MET A 236 -44.83 9.23 -5.61
CA MET A 236 -45.71 9.26 -4.45
C MET A 236 -46.05 10.69 -4.03
N ASN A 237 -45.08 11.59 -4.06
CA ASN A 237 -45.26 13.01 -3.77
C ASN A 237 -46.20 13.65 -4.80
N CYS A 238 -45.95 13.45 -6.10
CA CYS A 238 -46.82 13.93 -7.18
C CYS A 238 -48.25 13.39 -7.05
N ARG A 239 -48.41 12.12 -6.70
CA ARG A 239 -49.72 11.52 -6.44
C ARG A 239 -50.42 12.24 -5.29
N ALA A 240 -49.75 12.41 -4.15
CA ALA A 240 -50.31 13.10 -3.00
C ALA A 240 -50.74 14.52 -3.34
N THR A 241 -49.91 15.29 -4.04
CA THR A 241 -50.24 16.64 -4.52
C THR A 241 -51.48 16.63 -5.42
N ARG A 242 -51.58 15.71 -6.38
CA ARG A 242 -52.73 15.62 -7.29
C ARG A 242 -54.02 15.29 -6.54
N ILE A 243 -53.98 14.33 -5.61
CA ILE A 243 -55.13 13.93 -4.79
C ILE A 243 -55.56 15.06 -3.86
N ALA A 244 -54.63 15.74 -3.20
CA ALA A 244 -54.91 16.93 -2.39
C ALA A 244 -55.54 18.06 -3.23
N ASN A 245 -55.11 18.19 -4.49
CA ASN A 245 -55.68 19.08 -5.49
C ASN A 245 -56.94 18.50 -6.16
N GLY A 246 -57.70 17.64 -5.50
CA GLY A 246 -59.02 17.18 -5.96
C GLY A 246 -58.99 16.26 -7.18
N GLY A 247 -57.81 15.73 -7.54
CA GLY A 247 -57.69 14.68 -8.55
C GLY A 247 -58.40 13.40 -8.08
N ARG A 248 -58.97 12.66 -9.03
CA ARG A 248 -59.62 11.38 -8.71
C ARG A 248 -58.56 10.30 -8.47
N GLU A 249 -58.80 9.47 -7.46
CA GLU A 249 -57.87 8.43 -7.02
C GLU A 249 -57.68 7.29 -8.03
N ASP A 250 -58.74 6.99 -8.78
CA ASP A 250 -58.81 5.92 -9.77
C ASP A 250 -58.01 6.22 -11.05
N GLN A 251 -57.91 7.49 -11.43
CA GLN A 251 -57.38 7.94 -12.72
C GLN A 251 -55.97 7.40 -13.04
N TRP A 252 -55.13 7.19 -12.02
CA TRP A 252 -53.73 6.80 -12.18
C TRP A 252 -53.34 5.56 -11.38
N ARG A 253 -54.32 4.89 -10.76
CA ARG A 253 -54.07 3.81 -9.82
C ARG A 253 -53.38 2.61 -10.49
N ALA A 254 -53.78 2.30 -11.74
CA ALA A 254 -53.20 1.20 -12.49
C ALA A 254 -51.71 1.45 -12.79
N GLN A 255 -51.38 2.62 -13.33
CA GLN A 255 -50.02 3.00 -13.70
C GLN A 255 -49.11 3.13 -12.47
N PHE A 256 -49.65 3.65 -11.36
CA PHE A 256 -48.93 3.69 -10.09
C PHE A 256 -48.61 2.28 -9.57
N ASN A 257 -49.59 1.38 -9.57
CA ASN A 257 -49.40 0.01 -9.10
C ASN A 257 -48.40 -0.77 -9.97
N GLU A 258 -48.42 -0.52 -11.28
CA GLU A 258 -47.51 -1.16 -12.23
C GLU A 258 -46.06 -0.71 -12.02
N LEU A 259 -45.83 0.61 -11.88
CA LEU A 259 -44.50 1.13 -11.58
C LEU A 259 -44.01 0.67 -10.19
N LEU A 260 -44.92 0.61 -9.22
CA LEU A 260 -44.64 0.10 -7.88
C LEU A 260 -44.22 -1.38 -7.92
N GLN A 261 -44.97 -2.22 -8.65
CA GLN A 261 -44.68 -3.64 -8.78
C GLN A 261 -43.31 -3.85 -9.41
N TRP A 262 -43.03 -3.13 -10.50
CA TRP A 262 -41.71 -3.17 -11.13
C TRP A 262 -40.60 -2.77 -10.16
N THR A 263 -40.78 -1.68 -9.41
CA THR A 263 -39.76 -1.20 -8.46
C THR A 263 -39.46 -2.23 -7.37
N ARG A 264 -40.47 -3.00 -6.93
CA ARG A 264 -40.28 -4.06 -5.91
C ARG A 264 -39.52 -5.27 -6.43
N THR A 265 -39.58 -5.53 -7.73
CA THR A 265 -38.92 -6.69 -8.36
C THR A 265 -37.60 -6.33 -9.04
N ALA A 266 -37.32 -5.04 -9.26
CA ALA A 266 -36.13 -4.57 -9.95
C ALA A 266 -34.86 -4.74 -9.10
N THR A 267 -33.74 -5.03 -9.75
CA THR A 267 -32.44 -5.10 -9.06
C THR A 267 -31.90 -3.69 -8.74
N PRO A 268 -30.98 -3.56 -7.78
CA PRO A 268 -30.33 -2.28 -7.49
C PRO A 268 -29.66 -1.63 -8.72
N GLU A 269 -29.10 -2.43 -9.61
CA GLU A 269 -28.47 -1.99 -10.86
C GLU A 269 -29.50 -1.49 -11.87
N GLU A 270 -30.67 -2.13 -11.95
CA GLU A 270 -31.79 -1.70 -12.80
C GLU A 270 -32.37 -0.37 -12.29
N ILE A 271 -32.55 -0.22 -10.98
CA ILE A 271 -32.99 1.04 -10.35
C ILE A 271 -31.96 2.14 -10.58
N SER A 272 -30.67 1.85 -10.38
CA SER A 272 -29.59 2.81 -10.64
C SER A 272 -29.54 3.22 -12.11
N SER A 273 -29.68 2.26 -13.02
CA SER A 273 -29.74 2.51 -14.46
C SER A 273 -30.96 3.33 -14.86
N PHE A 274 -32.12 3.07 -14.24
CA PHE A 274 -33.34 3.84 -14.44
C PHE A 274 -33.16 5.30 -14.00
N ASN A 275 -32.47 5.53 -12.89
CA ASN A 275 -32.21 6.88 -12.40
C ASN A 275 -31.16 7.62 -13.24
N ALA A 276 -30.14 6.90 -13.73
CA ALA A 276 -29.02 7.50 -14.49
C ALA A 276 -29.30 7.72 -15.98
N ASN A 277 -30.10 6.86 -16.64
CA ASN A 277 -30.22 6.86 -18.10
C ASN A 277 -31.67 6.64 -18.59
N TYR A 278 -32.10 7.48 -19.54
CA TYR A 278 -33.47 7.54 -20.04
C TYR A 278 -33.84 6.47 -21.08
N SER A 279 -32.88 5.82 -21.74
CA SER A 279 -33.16 4.99 -22.92
C SER A 279 -33.40 3.50 -22.63
N ARG A 280 -32.94 2.97 -21.48
CA ARG A 280 -32.95 1.53 -21.19
C ARG A 280 -34.31 0.97 -20.74
N PHE A 281 -35.19 1.82 -20.22
CA PHE A 281 -36.51 1.43 -19.69
C PHE A 281 -37.62 2.36 -20.20
N PRO A 282 -37.89 2.37 -21.53
CA PRO A 282 -38.79 3.35 -22.13
C PRO A 282 -40.22 3.26 -21.59
N TYR A 283 -40.68 2.05 -21.26
CA TYR A 283 -42.02 1.82 -20.73
C TYR A 283 -42.18 2.37 -19.29
N GLN A 284 -41.32 1.95 -18.37
CA GLN A 284 -41.35 2.42 -16.97
C GLN A 284 -41.08 3.92 -16.88
N LYS A 285 -40.23 4.48 -17.76
CA LYS A 285 -40.06 5.93 -17.86
C LYS A 285 -41.30 6.62 -18.41
N GLY A 286 -42.02 6.00 -19.33
CA GLY A 286 -43.33 6.45 -19.78
C GLY A 286 -44.33 6.54 -18.63
N LEU A 287 -44.43 5.48 -17.82
CA LEU A 287 -45.27 5.46 -16.61
C LEU A 287 -44.85 6.53 -15.61
N PHE A 288 -43.56 6.64 -15.31
CA PHE A 288 -43.02 7.66 -14.42
C PHE A 288 -43.38 9.08 -14.91
N ARG A 289 -43.08 9.41 -16.18
CA ARG A 289 -43.42 10.71 -16.76
C ARG A 289 -44.91 10.98 -16.71
N LEU A 290 -45.76 10.00 -16.98
CA LEU A 290 -47.21 10.15 -16.89
C LEU A 290 -47.65 10.49 -15.45
N LEU A 291 -47.03 9.85 -14.46
CA LEU A 291 -47.30 10.04 -13.04
C LEU A 291 -46.73 11.35 -12.47
N THR A 292 -45.66 11.89 -13.06
CA THR A 292 -45.00 13.13 -12.60
C THR A 292 -45.31 14.36 -13.45
N SER A 293 -45.84 14.21 -14.66
CA SER A 293 -46.22 15.35 -15.51
C SER A 293 -47.21 16.28 -14.80
N ASN A 294 -47.09 17.60 -14.95
CA ASN A 294 -48.02 18.51 -14.28
C ASN A 294 -49.48 18.18 -14.64
N PRO A 295 -50.39 18.12 -13.66
CA PRO A 295 -51.81 18.02 -13.99
C PRO A 295 -52.19 19.24 -14.84
N PRO A 296 -53.06 19.08 -15.86
CA PRO A 296 -53.55 20.23 -16.60
C PRO A 296 -54.16 21.23 -15.60
N PRO A 297 -53.94 22.55 -15.78
CA PRO A 297 -54.53 23.55 -14.90
C PRO A 297 -56.03 23.29 -14.83
N ARG A 298 -56.60 23.29 -13.62
CA ARG A 298 -58.05 23.12 -13.47
C ARG A 298 -58.73 24.15 -14.38
N PRO A 299 -59.71 23.77 -15.21
CA PRO A 299 -60.51 24.77 -15.90
C PRO A 299 -61.07 25.68 -14.82
N HIS A 300 -60.78 26.98 -14.89
CA HIS A 300 -61.40 27.95 -14.02
C HIS A 300 -62.91 27.76 -14.18
N ARG A 301 -63.56 27.20 -13.16
CA ARG A 301 -65.02 27.14 -13.11
C ARG A 301 -65.46 28.61 -13.21
N ALA A 302 -66.04 28.98 -14.35
CA ALA A 302 -66.61 30.30 -14.52
C ALA A 302 -67.57 30.50 -13.36
N VAL A 303 -67.27 31.49 -12.52
CA VAL A 303 -68.13 31.88 -11.41
C VAL A 303 -69.33 32.55 -12.08
N HIS A 304 -70.44 31.82 -12.15
CA HIS A 304 -71.76 32.35 -12.49
C HIS A 304 -72.53 32.59 -11.20
#